data_AF-A0A5S9PLJ0-F1
#
_entry.id   AF-A0A5S9PLJ0-F1
#
_cell.length_a   1.000
_cell.length_b   1.000
_cell.length_c   1.000
_cell.angle_alpha   90.00
_cell.angle_beta   90.00
_cell.angle_gamma   90.00
#
_symmetry.space_group_name_H-M   'P 1'
#
loop_
_entity.id
_entity.type
_entity.pdbx_description
1 polymer ?
#
loop_
_entity_poly.entity_id
_entity_poly.type
_entity_poly.pdbx_seq_one_letter_code
_entity_poly.pdbx_strand_id
1 'polypeptide(L)'
;MMKSISIKQAIVIIAFLGLAIGSGSTPSVRSTTDYTAHAIPHGVLANKSIKIVAADGSFTLEPGKRFDTPFSVYDWNSSTNTFVEAGKLVEHAPNALAHGGKAVLIYQDGYEKPLHGVLAFNQAIKAASGPASRSYMINIPEDKLQAARDGLTAVAYEKMKWEATYSDGSSAENWWYAWAIWISAYPL
;
A
#
# COMPACT_ATOMS: atom_id res chain seq x y z
N MET A 1 27.21 -49.86 78.41
CA MET A 1 26.57 -49.68 77.09
C MET A 1 26.85 -48.26 76.63
N MET A 2 27.94 -48.06 75.86
CA MET A 2 27.91 -47.86 74.39
C MET A 2 27.07 -46.63 74.00
N LYS A 3 27.56 -45.55 73.38
CA LYS A 3 28.68 -45.31 72.43
C LYS A 3 29.24 -43.89 72.68
N SER A 4 30.52 -43.62 72.87
CA SER A 4 31.70 -43.70 71.96
C SER A 4 31.72 -42.70 70.79
N ILE A 5 32.66 -41.75 70.89
CA ILE A 5 33.61 -41.28 69.85
C ILE A 5 32.99 -40.47 68.70
N SER A 6 33.10 -39.13 68.64
CA SER A 6 34.28 -38.25 68.43
C SER A 6 34.94 -38.38 67.05
N ILE A 7 35.06 -37.25 66.33
CA ILE A 7 36.25 -36.72 65.63
C ILE A 7 35.85 -35.92 64.37
N LYS A 8 36.15 -34.62 64.44
CA LYS A 8 36.71 -33.70 63.42
C LYS A 8 36.30 -33.87 61.95
N GLN A 9 35.86 -32.78 61.32
CA GLN A 9 36.59 -32.06 60.25
C GLN A 9 35.73 -30.94 59.64
N ALA A 10 36.38 -29.83 59.28
CA ALA A 10 35.81 -28.63 58.69
C ALA A 10 35.65 -28.77 57.17
N ILE A 11 34.56 -28.26 56.59
CA ILE A 11 34.49 -27.74 55.20
C ILE A 11 33.50 -26.56 55.15
N VAL A 12 33.99 -25.43 54.65
CA VAL A 12 33.23 -24.23 54.28
C VAL A 12 32.57 -24.46 52.91
N ILE A 13 31.27 -24.21 52.78
CA ILE A 13 30.65 -23.93 51.47
C ILE A 13 29.73 -22.71 51.62
N ILE A 14 30.24 -21.57 51.19
CA ILE A 14 29.47 -20.37 50.89
C ILE A 14 28.73 -20.66 49.58
N ALA A 15 27.43 -20.94 49.64
CA ALA A 15 26.58 -21.00 48.47
C ALA A 15 26.02 -19.60 48.19
N PHE A 16 26.67 -18.89 47.27
CA PHE A 16 26.10 -17.72 46.61
C PHE A 16 24.86 -18.15 45.81
N LEU A 17 23.66 -17.88 46.35
CA LEU A 17 22.43 -17.85 45.56
C LEU A 17 22.39 -16.53 44.80
N GLY A 18 23.19 -16.45 43.74
CA GLY A 18 23.00 -15.46 42.69
C GLY A 18 21.74 -15.81 41.91
N LEU A 19 20.60 -15.26 42.31
CA LEU A 19 19.44 -15.17 41.43
C LEU A 19 19.77 -14.14 40.34
N ALA A 20 20.45 -14.61 39.29
CA ALA A 20 20.35 -13.97 38.00
C ALA A 20 18.89 -14.11 37.54
N ILE A 21 18.07 -13.12 37.90
CA ILE A 21 16.87 -12.82 37.13
C ILE A 21 17.43 -12.31 35.80
N GLY A 22 17.74 -13.24 34.90
CA GLY A 22 17.99 -12.91 33.53
C GLY A 22 16.78 -12.13 33.06
N SER A 23 16.99 -10.86 32.73
CA SER A 23 16.06 -10.11 31.90
C SER A 23 15.98 -10.86 30.57
N GLY A 24 15.15 -11.90 30.54
CA GLY A 24 14.79 -12.59 29.32
C GLY A 24 14.04 -11.56 28.50
N SER A 25 14.76 -10.87 27.63
CA SER A 25 14.17 -10.08 26.57
C SER A 25 13.18 -10.99 25.87
N THR A 26 11.90 -10.66 25.96
CA THR A 26 10.87 -11.33 25.15
C THR A 26 11.37 -11.33 23.70
N PRO A 27 11.28 -12.46 22.98
CA PRO A 27 11.69 -12.49 21.59
C PRO A 27 10.97 -11.38 20.83
N SER A 28 11.71 -10.52 20.12
CA SER A 28 11.11 -9.46 19.33
C SER A 28 10.24 -10.07 18.24
N VAL A 29 8.95 -9.74 18.22
CA VAL A 29 8.04 -10.12 17.13
C VAL A 29 8.48 -9.35 15.87
N ARG A 30 8.81 -10.09 14.80
CA ARG A 30 9.23 -9.51 13.52
C ARG A 30 8.19 -9.79 12.44
N SER A 31 8.05 -8.86 11.49
CA SER A 31 7.22 -9.10 10.31
C SER A 31 7.83 -10.20 9.43
N THR A 32 6.99 -11.09 8.94
CA THR A 32 7.28 -12.14 7.96
C THR A 32 6.42 -11.99 6.70
N THR A 33 5.79 -10.83 6.51
CA THR A 33 4.93 -10.53 5.37
C THR A 33 5.70 -10.68 4.05
N ASP A 34 5.09 -11.38 3.09
CA ASP A 34 5.64 -11.49 1.75
C ASP A 34 5.31 -10.25 0.91
N TYR A 35 6.25 -9.30 0.88
CA TYR A 35 6.21 -8.08 0.07
C TYR A 35 6.64 -8.30 -1.39
N THR A 36 6.88 -9.54 -1.83
CA THR A 36 7.29 -9.79 -3.22
C THR A 36 6.27 -9.19 -4.18
N ALA A 37 6.77 -8.38 -5.12
CA ALA A 37 5.95 -7.70 -6.11
C ALA A 37 5.11 -8.69 -6.94
N HIS A 38 3.86 -8.34 -7.17
CA HIS A 38 2.92 -9.06 -8.00
C HIS A 38 2.24 -8.10 -8.97
N ALA A 39 2.54 -8.26 -10.27
CA ALA A 39 1.94 -7.44 -11.30
C ALA A 39 0.43 -7.73 -11.42
N ILE A 40 -0.35 -6.66 -11.58
CA ILE A 40 -1.78 -6.74 -11.92
C ILE A 40 -1.86 -6.52 -13.44
N PRO A 41 -2.15 -7.56 -14.25
CA PRO A 41 -1.93 -7.48 -15.70
C PRO A 41 -3.03 -6.73 -16.46
N HIS A 42 -4.22 -6.60 -15.87
CA HIS A 42 -5.38 -6.03 -16.55
C HIS A 42 -6.21 -5.12 -15.63
N GLY A 43 -7.05 -4.31 -16.24
CA GLY A 43 -8.09 -3.57 -15.54
C GLY A 43 -9.30 -3.29 -16.43
N VAL A 44 -10.24 -2.53 -15.89
CA VAL A 44 -11.43 -2.03 -16.58
C VAL A 44 -11.61 -0.55 -16.26
N LEU A 45 -11.87 0.26 -17.29
CA LEU A 45 -12.43 1.60 -17.10
C LEU A 45 -13.96 1.46 -17.04
N ALA A 46 -14.51 1.43 -15.82
CA ALA A 46 -15.92 1.14 -15.59
C ALA A 46 -16.84 2.28 -16.04
N ASN A 47 -16.36 3.52 -15.97
CA ASN A 47 -17.07 4.68 -16.52
C ASN A 47 -17.32 4.48 -18.02
N LYS A 48 -18.59 4.62 -18.43
CA LYS A 48 -18.99 4.52 -19.84
C LYS A 48 -18.95 5.86 -20.58
N SER A 49 -18.90 6.96 -19.84
CA SER A 49 -18.95 8.32 -20.35
C SER A 49 -17.59 9.00 -20.38
N ILE A 50 -16.50 8.33 -19.95
CA ILE A 50 -15.17 8.93 -19.94
C ILE A 50 -14.15 8.06 -20.66
N LYS A 51 -13.19 8.73 -21.28
CA LYS A 51 -11.99 8.16 -21.89
C LYS A 51 -10.76 8.81 -21.26
N ILE A 52 -9.76 8.02 -20.92
CA ILE A 52 -8.51 8.51 -20.33
C ILE A 52 -7.39 8.30 -21.35
N VAL A 53 -6.68 9.36 -21.71
CA VAL A 53 -5.58 9.33 -22.68
C VAL A 53 -4.31 9.79 -21.98
N ALA A 54 -3.22 9.05 -22.11
CA ALA A 54 -1.92 9.51 -21.62
C ALA A 54 -1.52 10.81 -22.32
N ALA A 55 -1.04 11.81 -21.59
CA ALA A 55 -0.64 13.08 -22.17
C ALA A 55 0.54 12.93 -23.15
N ASP A 56 1.36 11.89 -22.97
CA ASP A 56 2.45 11.49 -23.88
C ASP A 56 2.00 10.59 -25.04
N GLY A 57 0.71 10.25 -25.13
CA GLY A 57 0.14 9.37 -26.15
C GLY A 57 0.46 7.87 -25.97
N SER A 58 1.09 7.47 -24.87
CA SER A 58 1.55 6.08 -24.66
C SER A 58 0.43 5.06 -24.45
N PHE A 59 -0.74 5.47 -23.98
CA PHE A 59 -1.90 4.58 -23.81
C PHE A 59 -3.22 5.36 -23.84
N THR A 60 -4.30 4.60 -24.10
CA THR A 60 -5.69 5.06 -23.98
C THR A 60 -6.49 4.01 -23.24
N LEU A 61 -7.26 4.43 -22.24
CA LEU A 61 -8.27 3.62 -21.56
C LEU A 61 -9.64 3.99 -22.12
N GLU A 62 -10.27 3.04 -22.81
CA GLU A 62 -11.53 3.22 -23.51
C GLU A 62 -12.74 3.02 -22.56
N PRO A 63 -13.83 3.80 -22.74
CA PRO A 63 -14.99 3.73 -21.85
C PRO A 63 -15.62 2.34 -21.81
N GLY A 64 -15.85 1.81 -20.60
CA GLY A 64 -16.48 0.51 -20.37
C GLY A 64 -15.66 -0.71 -20.83
N LYS A 65 -14.39 -0.54 -21.22
CA LYS A 65 -13.56 -1.62 -21.78
C LYS A 65 -12.50 -2.11 -20.81
N ARG A 66 -12.10 -3.37 -21.01
CA ARG A 66 -10.89 -3.94 -20.44
C ARG A 66 -9.65 -3.33 -21.08
N PHE A 67 -8.58 -3.24 -20.31
CA PHE A 67 -7.26 -2.82 -20.75
C PHE A 67 -6.17 -3.73 -20.18
N ASP A 68 -5.06 -3.83 -20.90
CA ASP A 68 -3.80 -4.33 -20.36
C ASP A 68 -3.13 -3.20 -19.57
N THR A 69 -2.61 -3.51 -18.38
CA THR A 69 -1.99 -2.52 -17.50
C THR A 69 -0.83 -1.84 -18.22
N PRO A 70 -0.95 -0.54 -18.57
CA PRO A 70 0.03 0.12 -19.43
C PRO A 70 1.33 0.46 -18.70
N PHE A 71 1.25 0.65 -17.38
CA PHE A 71 2.37 0.88 -16.48
C PHE A 71 1.95 0.53 -15.06
N SER A 72 2.91 0.31 -14.18
CA SER A 72 2.67 0.22 -12.74
C SER A 72 3.92 0.63 -11.98
N VAL A 73 3.73 1.11 -10.76
CA VAL A 73 4.80 1.39 -9.81
C VAL A 73 4.77 0.34 -8.70
N TYR A 74 5.88 0.18 -7.99
CA TYR A 74 5.92 -0.58 -6.76
C TYR A 74 6.12 0.40 -5.60
N ASP A 75 5.04 0.71 -4.90
CA ASP A 75 5.07 1.61 -3.73
C ASP A 75 4.55 0.86 -2.51
N TRP A 76 5.46 0.08 -1.92
CA TRP A 76 5.28 -0.64 -0.67
C TRP A 76 6.47 -0.33 0.24
N ASN A 77 6.23 -0.18 1.55
CA ASN A 77 7.26 0.18 2.53
C ASN A 77 7.94 1.54 2.28
N SER A 78 7.17 2.54 1.82
CA SER A 78 7.61 3.94 1.65
C SER A 78 8.72 4.15 0.60
N SER A 79 8.86 3.26 -0.38
CA SER A 79 9.93 3.33 -1.37
C SER A 79 9.84 4.55 -2.28
N THR A 80 8.64 5.07 -2.55
CA THR A 80 8.46 6.15 -3.52
C THR A 80 7.49 7.27 -3.11
N ASN A 81 6.69 7.10 -2.03
CA ASN A 81 5.68 8.09 -1.61
C ASN A 81 4.74 8.52 -2.75
N THR A 82 4.51 7.62 -3.72
CA THR A 82 3.54 7.81 -4.81
C THR A 82 2.14 7.87 -4.19
N PHE A 83 1.90 6.98 -3.23
CA PHE A 83 0.73 6.94 -2.39
C PHE A 83 1.14 7.35 -0.98
N VAL A 84 0.26 8.09 -0.31
CA VAL A 84 0.44 8.52 1.08
C VAL A 84 -0.78 8.12 1.89
N GLU A 85 -0.69 8.24 3.20
CA GLU A 85 -1.80 7.99 4.12
C GLU A 85 -3.10 8.70 3.69
N ALA A 86 -4.22 8.05 4.01
CA ALA A 86 -5.54 8.57 3.69
C ALA A 86 -5.74 9.98 4.25
N GLY A 87 -6.25 10.89 3.41
CA GLY A 87 -6.49 12.29 3.76
C GLY A 87 -5.42 13.26 3.28
N LYS A 88 -4.19 12.79 3.00
CA LYS A 88 -3.13 13.63 2.40
C LYS A 88 -3.02 13.49 0.89
N LEU A 89 -3.58 12.41 0.33
CA LEU A 89 -3.37 12.02 -1.06
C LEU A 89 -3.58 13.17 -2.06
N VAL A 90 -4.55 14.05 -1.85
CA VAL A 90 -4.85 15.22 -2.71
C VAL A 90 -3.63 16.08 -3.03
N GLU A 91 -2.70 16.25 -2.09
CA GLU A 91 -1.53 17.13 -2.22
C GLU A 91 -0.36 16.47 -2.97
N HIS A 92 -0.44 15.18 -3.28
CA HIS A 92 0.71 14.37 -3.73
C HIS A 92 0.75 14.02 -5.23
N ALA A 93 -0.01 14.73 -6.07
CA ALA A 93 0.09 14.55 -7.54
C ALA A 93 1.53 14.70 -8.08
N PRO A 94 2.34 15.69 -7.62
CA PRO A 94 3.73 15.83 -8.06
C PRO A 94 4.61 14.63 -7.67
N ASN A 95 4.39 14.06 -6.48
CA ASN A 95 5.13 12.86 -6.06
C ASN A 95 4.76 11.66 -6.94
N ALA A 96 3.48 11.50 -7.25
CA ALA A 96 3.05 10.43 -8.13
C ALA A 96 3.72 10.53 -9.50
N LEU A 97 3.79 11.73 -10.09
CA LEU A 97 4.52 11.97 -11.34
C LEU A 97 6.01 11.65 -11.23
N ALA A 98 6.67 12.14 -10.17
CA ALA A 98 8.10 11.93 -9.95
C ALA A 98 8.47 10.44 -9.82
N HIS A 99 7.51 9.59 -9.45
CA HIS A 99 7.73 8.17 -9.18
C HIS A 99 6.96 7.24 -10.13
N GLY A 100 6.74 7.68 -11.37
CA GLY A 100 6.26 6.82 -12.46
C GLY A 100 4.76 6.84 -12.72
N GLY A 101 4.01 7.65 -11.98
CA GLY A 101 2.67 8.07 -12.37
C GLY A 101 2.69 8.82 -13.71
N LYS A 102 1.56 8.78 -14.42
CA LYS A 102 1.45 9.33 -15.77
C LYS A 102 0.46 10.48 -15.82
N ALA A 103 0.88 11.59 -16.41
CA ALA A 103 -0.05 12.66 -16.77
C ALA A 103 -1.04 12.14 -17.81
N VAL A 104 -2.32 12.47 -17.62
CA VAL A 104 -3.43 12.02 -18.47
C VAL A 104 -4.40 13.16 -18.74
N LEU A 105 -5.15 13.02 -19.83
CA LEU A 105 -6.32 13.82 -20.17
C LEU A 105 -7.57 12.94 -20.03
N ILE A 106 -8.58 13.46 -19.33
CA ILE A 106 -9.85 12.78 -19.08
C ILE A 106 -10.92 13.48 -19.90
N TYR A 107 -11.33 12.83 -20.98
CA TYR A 107 -12.43 13.28 -21.84
C TYR A 107 -13.72 12.72 -21.30
N GLN A 108 -14.76 13.55 -21.15
CA GLN A 108 -16.10 13.12 -20.74
C GLN A 108 -17.13 13.56 -21.76
N ASP A 109 -18.06 12.68 -22.09
CA ASP A 109 -19.17 12.98 -22.99
C ASP A 109 -19.96 14.21 -22.52
N GLY A 110 -20.30 15.09 -23.46
CA GLY A 110 -21.02 16.35 -23.17
C GLY A 110 -20.14 17.52 -22.74
N TYR A 111 -18.82 17.35 -22.64
CA TYR A 111 -17.87 18.41 -22.31
C TYR A 111 -16.82 18.58 -23.41
N GLU A 112 -16.58 19.83 -23.82
CA GLU A 112 -15.62 20.13 -24.90
C GLU A 112 -14.15 20.03 -24.43
N LYS A 113 -13.87 20.44 -23.19
CA LYS A 113 -12.51 20.46 -22.64
C LYS A 113 -12.28 19.23 -21.76
N PRO A 114 -11.17 18.50 -21.95
CA PRO A 114 -10.80 17.43 -21.04
C PRO A 114 -10.39 18.01 -19.68
N LEU A 115 -10.53 17.20 -18.64
CA LEU A 115 -9.84 17.44 -17.37
C LEU A 115 -8.41 16.94 -17.46
N HIS A 116 -7.53 17.53 -16.67
CA HIS A 116 -6.16 17.05 -16.50
C HIS A 116 -6.09 16.11 -15.31
N GLY A 117 -5.20 15.13 -15.39
CA GLY A 117 -4.96 14.26 -14.24
C GLY A 117 -3.58 13.65 -14.20
N VAL A 118 -3.32 12.99 -13.08
CA VAL A 118 -2.17 12.11 -12.87
C VAL A 118 -2.74 10.75 -12.49
N LEU A 119 -2.38 9.70 -13.20
CA LEU A 119 -2.80 8.33 -12.92
C LEU A 119 -1.62 7.53 -12.38
N ALA A 120 -1.83 6.79 -11.30
CA ALA A 120 -0.86 5.83 -10.76
C ALA A 120 -1.52 4.48 -10.50
N PHE A 121 -0.90 3.42 -11.01
CA PHE A 121 -1.22 2.03 -10.69
C PHE A 121 -0.15 1.47 -9.78
N ASN A 122 -0.53 0.85 -8.67
CA ASN A 122 0.38 0.15 -7.78
C ASN A 122 0.36 -1.35 -8.08
N GLN A 123 1.52 -1.99 -8.07
CA GLN A 123 1.62 -3.44 -8.05
C GLN A 123 1.03 -3.98 -6.74
N ALA A 124 0.50 -5.19 -6.79
CA ALA A 124 0.15 -5.92 -5.58
C ALA A 124 1.43 -6.49 -4.93
N ILE A 125 1.30 -6.97 -3.69
CA ILE A 125 2.28 -7.87 -3.08
C ILE A 125 1.69 -9.27 -2.98
N LYS A 126 2.52 -10.29 -2.78
CA LYS A 126 2.04 -11.67 -2.58
C LYS A 126 1.09 -11.81 -1.40
N ALA A 127 1.25 -11.00 -0.35
CA ALA A 127 0.34 -10.94 0.78
C ALA A 127 -0.97 -10.17 0.50
N ALA A 128 -1.14 -9.57 -0.68
CA ALA A 128 -2.35 -8.87 -1.06
C ALA A 128 -3.44 -9.86 -1.51
N SER A 129 -4.69 -9.50 -1.27
CA SER A 129 -5.83 -10.34 -1.60
C SER A 129 -7.05 -9.54 -2.05
N GLY A 130 -8.06 -10.25 -2.56
CA GLY A 130 -9.30 -9.65 -3.04
C GLY A 130 -9.23 -9.13 -4.49
N PRO A 131 -10.35 -8.60 -5.02
CA PRO A 131 -10.45 -8.22 -6.44
C PRO A 131 -9.42 -7.17 -6.89
N ALA A 132 -9.20 -6.13 -6.10
CA ALA A 132 -8.26 -5.03 -6.40
C ALA A 132 -6.79 -5.47 -6.49
N SER A 133 -6.44 -6.65 -5.95
CA SER A 133 -5.10 -7.25 -6.07
C SER A 133 -4.89 -8.02 -7.39
N ARG A 134 -5.95 -8.20 -8.19
CA ARG A 134 -5.95 -9.04 -9.41
C ARG A 134 -6.38 -8.28 -10.66
N SER A 135 -7.14 -7.20 -10.52
CA SER A 135 -7.59 -6.35 -11.61
C SER A 135 -7.86 -4.96 -11.08
N TYR A 136 -7.45 -3.92 -11.81
CA TYR A 136 -7.84 -2.56 -11.48
C TYR A 136 -9.27 -2.28 -11.94
N MET A 137 -10.10 -1.70 -11.07
CA MET A 137 -11.44 -1.23 -11.43
C MET A 137 -11.48 0.29 -11.33
N ILE A 138 -11.19 0.97 -12.45
CA ILE A 138 -11.24 2.44 -12.48
C ILE A 138 -12.69 2.87 -12.62
N ASN A 139 -13.21 3.47 -11.56
CA ASN A 139 -14.50 4.14 -11.55
C ASN A 139 -14.35 5.50 -10.87
N ILE A 140 -14.28 6.57 -11.66
CA ILE A 140 -14.20 7.95 -11.17
C ILE A 140 -15.63 8.42 -10.89
N PRO A 141 -15.96 8.75 -9.63
CA PRO A 141 -17.27 9.27 -9.28
C PRO A 141 -17.55 10.65 -9.92
N GLU A 142 -18.80 10.90 -10.31
CA GLU A 142 -19.18 12.16 -10.96
C GLU A 142 -18.92 13.38 -10.09
N ASP A 143 -19.05 13.27 -8.75
CA ASP A 143 -18.74 14.39 -7.84
C ASP A 143 -17.27 14.81 -7.91
N LYS A 144 -16.35 13.88 -8.19
CA LYS A 144 -14.93 14.19 -8.37
C LYS A 144 -14.67 14.88 -9.70
N LEU A 145 -15.33 14.44 -10.77
CA LEU A 145 -15.24 15.07 -12.09
C LEU A 145 -15.82 16.49 -12.04
N GLN A 146 -16.96 16.68 -11.37
CA GLN A 146 -17.58 17.99 -11.21
C GLN A 146 -16.73 18.91 -10.34
N ALA A 147 -16.25 18.45 -9.18
CA ALA A 147 -15.37 19.23 -8.32
C ALA A 147 -14.12 19.71 -9.08
N ALA A 148 -13.55 18.87 -9.94
CA ALA A 148 -12.43 19.23 -10.78
C ALA A 148 -12.76 20.34 -11.79
N ARG A 149 -13.95 20.28 -12.42
CA ARG A 149 -14.43 21.34 -13.31
C ARG A 149 -14.67 22.66 -12.59
N ASP A 150 -15.14 22.59 -11.36
CA ASP A 150 -15.39 23.75 -10.50
C ASP A 150 -14.08 24.39 -9.96
N GLY A 151 -12.93 23.87 -10.39
CA GLY A 151 -11.61 24.43 -10.10
C GLY A 151 -10.94 23.82 -8.87
N LEU A 152 -11.50 22.78 -8.26
CA LEU A 152 -10.88 22.07 -7.16
C LEU A 152 -9.95 20.97 -7.69
N THR A 153 -8.98 20.53 -6.88
CA THR A 153 -8.29 19.27 -7.15
C THR A 153 -9.06 18.14 -6.46
N ALA A 154 -9.43 17.12 -7.22
CA ALA A 154 -10.12 15.95 -6.72
C ALA A 154 -9.24 14.70 -6.87
N VAL A 155 -9.45 13.69 -6.02
CA VAL A 155 -8.78 12.39 -6.14
C VAL A 155 -9.81 11.28 -6.04
N ALA A 156 -9.71 10.32 -6.96
CA ALA A 156 -10.39 9.03 -6.89
C ALA A 156 -9.37 7.91 -6.76
N TYR A 157 -9.72 6.84 -6.06
CA TYR A 157 -8.80 5.73 -5.81
C TYR A 157 -9.55 4.44 -5.49
N GLU A 158 -8.85 3.32 -5.61
CA GLU A 158 -9.26 2.01 -5.09
C GLU A 158 -8.20 1.50 -4.12
N LYS A 159 -8.64 0.82 -3.05
CA LYS A 159 -7.75 0.17 -2.10
C LYS A 159 -7.76 -1.34 -2.32
N MET A 160 -6.59 -1.95 -2.20
CA MET A 160 -6.43 -3.38 -2.05
C MET A 160 -6.19 -3.76 -0.59
N LYS A 161 -6.70 -4.93 -0.22
CA LYS A 161 -6.47 -5.56 1.08
C LYS A 161 -5.14 -6.32 1.04
N TRP A 162 -4.41 -6.33 2.14
CA TRP A 162 -3.27 -7.22 2.36
C TRP A 162 -3.18 -7.63 3.82
N GLU A 163 -2.52 -8.76 4.09
CA GLU A 163 -2.38 -9.29 5.44
C GLU A 163 -0.93 -9.23 5.90
N ALA A 164 -0.66 -8.46 6.95
CA ALA A 164 0.61 -8.47 7.64
C ALA A 164 0.69 -9.76 8.47
N THR A 165 1.79 -10.50 8.35
CA THR A 165 2.05 -11.71 9.15
C THR A 165 3.32 -11.53 9.96
N TYR A 166 3.33 -12.14 11.15
CA TYR A 166 4.41 -11.99 12.11
C TYR A 166 4.95 -13.34 12.59
N SER A 167 6.18 -13.32 13.11
CA SER A 167 6.89 -14.53 13.56
C SER A 167 6.24 -15.28 14.73
N ASP A 168 5.32 -14.65 15.46
CA ASP A 168 4.53 -15.27 16.52
C ASP A 168 3.25 -15.95 16.00
N GLY A 169 3.04 -15.95 14.68
CA GLY A 169 1.85 -16.51 14.03
C GLY A 169 0.64 -15.57 14.00
N SER A 170 0.75 -14.38 14.57
CA SER A 170 -0.31 -13.37 14.48
C SER A 170 -0.37 -12.74 13.08
N SER A 171 -1.54 -12.18 12.75
CA SER A 171 -1.74 -11.42 11.52
C SER A 171 -2.61 -10.19 11.73
N ALA A 172 -2.43 -9.21 10.85
CA ALA A 172 -3.21 -7.97 10.85
C ALA A 172 -3.65 -7.62 9.42
N GLU A 173 -4.94 -7.42 9.24
CA GLU A 173 -5.48 -6.89 7.99
C GLU A 173 -5.09 -5.42 7.83
N ASN A 174 -4.63 -5.09 6.62
CA ASN A 174 -4.25 -3.74 6.25
C ASN A 174 -4.77 -3.42 4.84
N TRP A 175 -4.73 -2.13 4.50
CA TRP A 175 -5.18 -1.62 3.23
C TRP A 175 -4.12 -0.72 2.61
N TRP A 176 -3.96 -0.82 1.30
CA TRP A 176 -3.09 0.08 0.53
C TRP A 176 -3.71 0.39 -0.83
N TYR A 177 -3.17 1.37 -1.55
CA TYR A 177 -3.77 1.81 -2.82
C TYR A 177 -3.44 0.84 -3.94
N ALA A 178 -4.47 0.45 -4.70
CA ALA A 178 -4.32 -0.26 -5.97
C ALA A 178 -4.10 0.71 -7.12
N TRP A 179 -4.85 1.81 -7.12
CA TRP A 179 -4.64 2.92 -8.03
C TRP A 179 -5.16 4.21 -7.41
N ALA A 180 -4.66 5.34 -7.92
CA ALA A 180 -5.19 6.65 -7.64
C ALA A 180 -5.13 7.51 -8.92
N ILE A 181 -6.10 8.40 -9.06
CA ILE A 181 -6.10 9.44 -10.08
C ILE A 181 -6.40 10.78 -9.44
N TRP A 182 -5.48 11.73 -9.64
CA TRP A 182 -5.66 13.14 -9.30
C TRP A 182 -6.26 13.84 -10.51
N ILE A 183 -7.19 14.76 -10.28
CA ILE A 183 -8.00 15.38 -11.32
C ILE A 183 -8.14 16.88 -11.05
N SER A 184 -7.96 17.70 -12.08
CA SER A 184 -8.10 19.15 -12.03
C SER A 184 -8.52 19.72 -13.40
N ALA A 185 -9.10 20.92 -13.41
CA ALA A 185 -9.34 21.68 -14.64
C ALA A 185 -8.05 22.15 -15.32
N TYR A 186 -6.92 22.16 -14.61
CA TYR A 186 -5.61 22.62 -15.09
C TYR A 186 -4.55 21.54 -14.90
N PRO A 187 -3.45 21.56 -15.68
CA PRO A 187 -2.32 20.66 -15.48
C PRO A 187 -1.87 20.62 -14.01
N LEU A 188 -1.66 19.40 -13.51
CA LEU A 188 -1.18 19.10 -12.15
C LEU A 188 0.35 18.89 -12.13
#